data_AF-A0A1Z1R075-F1
#
_entry.id   AF-A0A1Z1R075-F1
#
_cell.length_a   1.000
_cell.length_b   1.000
_cell.length_c   1.000
_cell.angle_alpha   90.00
_cell.angle_beta   90.00
_cell.angle_gamma   90.00
#
_symmetry.space_group_name_H-M   'P 1'
#
loop_
_entity.id
_entity.type
_entity.pdbx_description
1 polymer ?
#
loop_
_entity_poly.entity_id
_entity_poly.type
_entity_poly.pdbx_seq_one_letter_code
_entity_poly.pdbx_strand_id
1 'polypeptide(L)'
;MSKHFCECYSDLSGLILCPVLGSITPLLIPNSRIRPIRLIGLCASLITFLYPPVPRIQFDPSTAKSQFVESLRWLPYENIHLYMGIDGISLFFVILTTFLIPICISVGWSGMRSYGKEYITAFLIREFLMIAVSCMLDPLLFYVLPESVPIPM
;
A
#
# COMPACT_ATOMS: atom_id res chain seq x y z
N MET A 1 -26.73 0.92 4.99
CA MET A 1 -25.43 1.05 5.69
C MET A 1 -24.30 0.27 5.03
N SER A 2 -24.52 -0.94 4.50
CA SER A 2 -23.49 -1.72 3.79
C SER A 2 -23.02 -1.11 2.44
N LYS A 3 -23.91 -0.39 1.73
CA LYS A 3 -23.60 0.21 0.42
C LYS A 3 -22.57 1.36 0.46
N HIS A 4 -22.59 2.21 1.48
CA HIS A 4 -21.61 3.28 1.64
C HIS A 4 -20.23 2.78 2.08
N PHE A 5 -20.18 1.67 2.81
CA PHE A 5 -18.90 1.00 3.09
C PHE A 5 -18.32 0.43 1.80
N CYS A 6 -19.15 -0.12 0.91
CA CYS A 6 -18.74 -0.68 -0.39
C CYS A 6 -18.21 0.38 -1.37
N GLU A 7 -18.72 1.62 -1.35
CA GLU A 7 -18.21 2.72 -2.21
C GLU A 7 -16.79 3.13 -1.81
N CYS A 8 -16.54 3.42 -0.52
CA CYS A 8 -15.18 3.73 -0.06
C CYS A 8 -14.19 2.57 -0.20
N TYR A 9 -14.68 1.33 -0.25
CA TYR A 9 -13.85 0.14 -0.38
C TYR A 9 -13.47 -0.18 -1.83
N SER A 10 -14.31 0.25 -2.77
CA SER A 10 -14.15 -0.03 -4.20
C SER A 10 -13.09 0.83 -4.86
N ASP A 11 -12.64 1.90 -4.20
CA ASP A 11 -11.62 2.79 -4.72
C ASP A 11 -10.23 2.20 -4.44
N LEU A 12 -9.51 1.89 -5.51
CA LEU A 12 -8.12 1.44 -5.48
C LEU A 12 -7.24 2.42 -4.70
N SER A 13 -7.61 3.70 -4.79
CA SER A 13 -7.04 4.81 -4.04
C SER A 13 -7.02 4.59 -2.52
N GLY A 14 -8.02 3.93 -1.92
CA GLY A 14 -8.09 3.68 -0.48
C GLY A 14 -6.99 2.74 0.04
N LEU A 15 -6.68 1.70 -0.72
CA LEU A 15 -5.59 0.75 -0.42
C LEU A 15 -4.23 1.45 -0.42
N ILE A 16 -4.06 2.41 -1.33
CA ILE A 16 -2.82 3.19 -1.51
C ILE A 16 -2.69 4.28 -0.44
N LEU A 17 -3.79 4.94 -0.06
CA LEU A 17 -3.82 6.01 0.95
C LEU A 17 -3.56 5.51 2.38
N CYS A 18 -4.03 4.31 2.73
CA CYS A 18 -3.86 3.72 4.07
C CYS A 18 -2.40 3.70 4.57
N PRO A 19 -1.44 3.10 3.85
CA PRO A 19 -0.03 3.07 4.27
C PRO A 19 0.63 4.44 4.25
N VAL A 20 0.21 5.34 3.34
CA VAL A 20 0.71 6.73 3.29
C VAL A 20 0.32 7.50 4.54
N LEU A 21 -0.95 7.48 4.92
CA LEU A 21 -1.43 8.09 6.17
C LEU A 21 -0.78 7.43 7.40
N GLY A 22 -0.61 6.10 7.34
CA GLY A 22 0.11 5.32 8.34
C GLY A 22 1.56 5.77 8.50
N SER A 23 2.24 6.21 7.44
CA SER A 23 3.63 6.68 7.48
C SER A 23 3.77 8.11 8.02
N ILE A 24 2.80 8.97 7.75
CA ILE A 24 2.80 10.37 8.19
C ILE A 24 2.55 10.49 9.70
N THR A 25 1.74 9.60 10.27
CA THR A 25 1.36 9.65 11.68
C THR A 25 2.54 9.45 12.65
N PRO A 26 3.47 8.50 12.46
CA PRO A 26 4.73 8.39 13.20
C PRO A 26 5.63 9.64 13.14
N LEU A 27 5.63 10.37 12.02
CA LEU A 27 6.50 11.54 11.83
C LEU A 27 6.15 12.70 12.76
N LEU A 28 4.88 12.81 13.15
CA LEU A 28 4.38 13.84 14.07
C LEU A 28 4.69 13.54 15.55
N ILE A 29 5.18 12.33 15.86
CA ILE A 29 5.44 11.89 17.23
C ILE A 29 6.92 12.07 17.58
N PRO A 30 7.25 12.63 18.76
CA PRO A 30 8.64 12.79 19.18
C PRO A 30 9.35 11.44 19.38
N ASN A 31 10.61 11.35 18.95
CA ASN A 31 11.45 10.12 19.02
C ASN A 31 11.63 9.55 20.43
N SER A 32 11.31 10.33 21.47
CA SER A 32 11.39 9.90 22.88
C SER A 32 10.42 8.75 23.23
N ARG A 33 9.30 8.59 22.49
CA ARG A 33 8.28 7.56 22.78
C ARG A 33 8.19 6.50 21.68
N ILE A 34 9.06 5.50 21.75
CA ILE A 34 9.14 4.46 20.71
C ILE A 34 8.05 3.37 20.80
N ARG A 35 7.39 3.23 21.95
CA ARG A 35 6.25 2.29 22.13
C ARG A 35 5.01 2.67 21.30
N PRO A 36 4.47 3.91 21.38
CA PRO A 36 3.30 4.29 20.58
C PRO A 36 3.59 4.30 19.08
N ILE A 37 4.80 4.70 18.66
CA ILE A 37 5.21 4.68 17.25
C ILE A 37 5.10 3.27 16.66
N ARG A 38 5.58 2.26 17.39
CA ARG A 38 5.48 0.85 16.97
C ARG A 38 4.03 0.38 16.89
N LEU A 39 3.22 0.69 17.90
CA LEU A 39 1.82 0.28 17.92
C LEU A 39 1.04 0.90 16.76
N ILE A 40 1.25 2.19 16.48
CA ILE A 40 0.60 2.90 15.37
C ILE A 40 1.01 2.29 14.03
N GLY A 41 2.30 2.06 13.80
CA GLY A 41 2.77 1.47 12.55
C GLY A 41 2.24 0.04 12.34
N LEU A 42 2.20 -0.75 13.41
CA LEU A 42 1.64 -2.10 13.36
C LEU A 42 0.13 -2.07 13.12
N CYS A 43 -0.62 -1.21 13.80
CA CYS A 43 -2.05 -1.01 13.55
C CYS A 43 -2.31 -0.55 12.12
N ALA A 44 -1.52 0.39 11.58
CA ALA A 44 -1.65 0.85 10.20
C ALA A 44 -1.43 -0.31 9.21
N SER A 45 -0.34 -1.08 9.34
CA SER A 45 -0.08 -2.23 8.47
C SER A 45 -1.14 -3.32 8.57
N LEU A 46 -1.70 -3.56 9.76
CA LEU A 46 -2.83 -4.48 9.95
C LEU A 46 -4.10 -3.99 9.24
N ILE A 47 -4.40 -2.69 9.32
CA ILE A 47 -5.55 -2.10 8.61
C ILE A 47 -5.33 -2.26 7.10
N THR A 48 -4.13 -1.99 6.59
CA THR A 48 -3.78 -2.18 5.18
C THR A 48 -3.91 -3.66 4.76
N PHE A 49 -3.53 -4.61 5.61
CA PHE A 49 -3.69 -6.05 5.37
C PHE A 49 -5.15 -6.53 5.34
N LEU A 50 -6.01 -5.94 6.17
CA LEU A 50 -7.44 -6.26 6.15
C LEU A 50 -8.15 -5.71 4.92
N TYR A 51 -7.51 -4.79 4.17
CA TYR A 51 -8.11 -4.14 3.01
C TYR A 51 -8.22 -5.06 1.75
N PRO A 52 -7.15 -5.70 1.24
CA PRO A 52 -7.22 -6.47 0.00
C PRO A 52 -8.01 -7.81 -0.02
N PRO A 53 -8.40 -8.44 1.11
CA PRO A 53 -9.28 -9.63 1.07
C PRO A 53 -10.72 -9.35 0.60
N VAL A 54 -11.23 -8.13 0.76
CA VAL A 54 -12.63 -7.80 0.44
C VAL A 54 -12.89 -7.60 -1.05
N PRO A 55 -12.03 -6.94 -1.86
CA PRO A 55 -12.22 -6.85 -3.31
C PRO A 55 -12.09 -8.25 -3.95
N ARG A 56 -11.33 -9.17 -3.33
CA ARG A 56 -11.24 -10.57 -3.77
C ARG A 56 -12.60 -11.29 -3.78
N ILE A 57 -13.53 -10.91 -2.90
CA ILE A 57 -14.88 -11.48 -2.84
C ILE A 57 -15.75 -10.98 -4.01
N GLN A 58 -15.44 -9.79 -4.53
CA GLN A 58 -16.14 -9.15 -5.64
C GLN A 58 -15.46 -9.38 -7.00
N PHE A 59 -14.24 -9.91 -7.00
CA PHE A 59 -13.45 -10.16 -8.20
C PHE A 59 -14.06 -11.30 -9.02
N ASP A 60 -14.31 -11.04 -10.31
CA ASP A 60 -14.82 -12.06 -11.24
C ASP A 60 -13.64 -12.78 -11.95
N PRO A 61 -13.31 -14.04 -11.58
CA PRO A 61 -12.20 -14.77 -12.17
C PRO A 61 -12.48 -15.26 -13.61
N SER A 62 -13.69 -15.07 -14.13
CA SER A 62 -14.07 -15.53 -15.47
C SER A 62 -13.61 -14.57 -16.58
N THR A 63 -13.12 -13.38 -16.23
CA THR A 63 -12.69 -12.35 -17.19
C THR A 63 -11.19 -12.10 -17.12
N ALA A 64 -10.54 -12.02 -18.28
CA ALA A 64 -9.11 -11.68 -18.39
C ALA A 64 -8.83 -10.16 -18.41
N LYS A 65 -9.84 -9.35 -18.03
CA LYS A 65 -9.73 -7.88 -18.03
C LYS A 65 -9.32 -7.42 -16.64
N SER A 66 -8.49 -6.39 -16.56
CA SER A 66 -8.23 -5.70 -15.29
C SER A 66 -9.53 -5.10 -14.75
N GLN A 67 -9.78 -5.34 -13.46
CA GLN A 67 -10.93 -4.84 -12.71
C GLN A 67 -10.47 -3.71 -11.79
N PHE A 68 -11.41 -2.92 -11.25
CA PHE A 68 -11.10 -1.75 -10.41
C PHE A 68 -10.11 -0.78 -11.07
N VAL A 69 -10.40 -0.42 -12.32
CA VAL A 69 -9.53 0.44 -13.13
C VAL A 69 -9.78 1.91 -12.81
N GLU A 70 -8.74 2.59 -12.37
CA GLU A 70 -8.71 4.04 -12.18
C GLU A 70 -7.73 4.66 -13.18
N SER A 71 -8.18 5.64 -13.96
CA SER A 71 -7.35 6.38 -14.91
C SER A 71 -7.25 7.86 -14.52
N LEU A 72 -6.07 8.30 -14.09
CA LEU A 72 -5.78 9.70 -13.81
C LEU A 72 -4.94 10.28 -14.96
N ARG A 73 -5.33 11.42 -15.52
CA ARG A 73 -4.54 12.06 -16.58
C ARG A 73 -3.39 12.83 -15.93
N TRP A 74 -2.16 12.31 -16.01
CA TRP A 74 -0.98 12.94 -15.39
C TRP A 74 -0.40 14.04 -16.28
N LEU A 75 -0.08 13.73 -17.55
CA LEU A 75 0.38 14.72 -18.53
C LEU A 75 -0.59 14.79 -19.72
N PRO A 76 -1.42 15.85 -19.81
CA PRO A 76 -2.43 15.96 -20.87
C PRO A 76 -1.84 16.10 -22.28
N TYR A 77 -0.56 16.49 -22.40
CA TYR A 77 0.13 16.75 -23.67
C TYR A 77 0.75 15.49 -24.29
N GLU A 78 1.14 14.51 -23.48
CA GLU A 78 1.89 13.32 -23.89
C GLU A 78 1.02 12.04 -23.92
N ASN A 79 -0.30 12.15 -23.70
CA ASN A 79 -1.21 11.00 -23.46
C ASN A 79 -0.69 10.03 -22.38
N ILE A 80 0.09 10.53 -21.41
CA ILE A 80 0.54 9.73 -20.28
C ILE A 80 -0.60 9.73 -19.27
N HIS A 81 -1.27 8.59 -19.21
CA HIS A 81 -2.27 8.28 -18.22
C HIS A 81 -1.61 7.53 -17.06
N LEU A 82 -2.15 7.73 -15.87
CA LEU A 82 -1.92 6.95 -14.67
C LEU A 82 -3.06 5.93 -14.64
N TYR A 83 -2.83 4.81 -15.30
CA TYR A 83 -3.71 3.68 -15.48
C TYR A 83 -3.38 2.63 -14.43
N MET A 84 -4.21 2.61 -13.39
CA MET A 84 -4.12 1.63 -12.33
C MET A 84 -5.29 0.65 -12.46
N GLY A 85 -5.07 -0.58 -12.04
CA GLY A 85 -6.07 -1.61 -12.07
C GLY A 85 -5.53 -2.91 -11.48
N ILE A 86 -6.46 -3.80 -11.18
CA ILE A 86 -6.18 -5.05 -10.51
C ILE A 86 -6.50 -6.22 -11.45
N ASP A 87 -5.52 -7.08 -11.65
CA ASP A 87 -5.71 -8.39 -12.28
C ASP A 87 -5.62 -9.52 -11.22
N GLY A 88 -5.97 -10.75 -11.61
CA GLY A 88 -5.94 -11.92 -10.73
C GLY A 88 -4.56 -12.12 -10.10
N ILE A 89 -3.48 -11.93 -10.86
CA ILE A 89 -2.10 -12.03 -10.37
C ILE A 89 -1.75 -10.88 -9.41
N SER A 90 -2.11 -9.64 -9.77
CA SER A 90 -1.87 -8.45 -8.94
C SER A 90 -2.52 -8.58 -7.56
N LEU A 91 -3.74 -9.14 -7.47
CA LEU A 91 -4.39 -9.41 -6.16
C LEU A 91 -3.54 -10.27 -5.24
N PHE A 92 -2.96 -11.35 -5.76
CA PHE A 92 -2.10 -12.22 -4.96
C PHE A 92 -0.86 -11.49 -4.46
N PHE A 93 -0.22 -10.67 -5.30
CA PHE A 93 0.94 -9.87 -4.90
C PHE A 93 0.60 -8.81 -3.86
N VAL A 94 -0.54 -8.13 -3.99
CA VAL A 94 -1.00 -7.15 -2.99
C VAL A 94 -1.27 -7.82 -1.63
N ILE A 95 -1.97 -8.96 -1.62
CA ILE A 95 -2.25 -9.71 -0.38
C ILE A 95 -0.94 -10.20 0.25
N LEU A 96 -0.01 -10.73 -0.56
CA LEU A 96 1.30 -11.19 -0.08
C LEU A 96 2.11 -10.04 0.54
N THR A 97 2.14 -8.89 -0.13
CA THR A 97 2.89 -7.71 0.33
C THR A 97 2.34 -7.21 1.65
N THR A 98 1.04 -6.97 1.73
CA THR A 98 0.38 -6.48 2.95
C THR A 98 0.43 -7.50 4.09
N PHE A 99 0.57 -8.80 3.81
CA PHE A 99 0.80 -9.82 4.83
C PHE A 99 2.24 -9.80 5.38
N LEU A 100 3.24 -9.53 4.54
CA LEU A 100 4.65 -9.56 4.94
C LEU A 100 5.04 -8.35 5.81
N ILE A 101 4.51 -7.17 5.53
CA ILE A 101 4.86 -5.93 6.25
C ILE A 101 4.61 -6.00 7.77
N PRO A 102 3.43 -6.41 8.28
CA PRO A 102 3.21 -6.52 9.72
C PRO A 102 4.15 -7.56 10.37
N ILE A 103 4.50 -8.63 9.65
CA ILE A 103 5.48 -9.63 10.12
C ILE A 103 6.87 -8.99 10.23
N CYS A 104 7.31 -8.26 9.21
CA CYS A 104 8.59 -7.55 9.22
C CYS A 104 8.69 -6.51 10.35
N ILE A 105 7.61 -5.77 10.62
CA ILE A 105 7.54 -4.83 11.74
C ILE A 105 7.62 -5.56 13.09
N SER A 106 6.91 -6.70 13.22
CA SER A 106 6.89 -7.51 14.45
C SER A 106 8.27 -8.11 14.77
N VAL A 107 8.98 -8.64 13.77
CA VAL A 107 10.34 -9.18 13.94
C VAL A 107 11.33 -8.08 14.32
N GLY A 108 11.19 -6.89 13.73
CA GLY A 108 12.07 -5.73 14.01
C GLY A 108 11.97 -5.18 15.45
N TRP A 109 10.97 -5.60 16.23
CA TRP A 109 10.64 -5.02 17.53
C TRP A 109 11.81 -5.07 18.55
N SER A 110 12.64 -6.12 18.49
CA SER A 110 13.78 -6.31 19.40
C SER A 110 15.01 -5.48 19.01
N GLY A 111 15.18 -5.17 17.72
CA GLY A 111 16.38 -4.49 17.17
C GLY A 111 16.34 -2.96 17.16
N MET A 112 15.17 -2.34 17.31
CA MET A 112 14.96 -0.89 17.16
C MET A 112 15.37 -0.06 18.41
N ARG A 113 16.65 0.01 18.74
CA ARG A 113 17.11 0.83 19.88
C ARG A 113 17.34 2.31 19.59
N SER A 114 17.76 2.66 18.37
CA SER A 114 18.20 4.05 18.07
C SER A 114 17.41 4.76 16.97
N TYR A 115 16.76 4.04 16.04
CA TYR A 115 16.07 4.62 14.87
C TYR A 115 14.71 3.94 14.57
N GLY A 116 13.89 3.73 15.60
CA GLY A 116 12.62 3.02 15.44
C GLY A 116 11.57 3.81 14.64
N LYS A 117 11.62 5.14 14.65
CA LYS A 117 10.67 5.96 13.89
C LYS A 117 10.95 5.88 12.39
N GLU A 118 12.21 6.05 12.04
CA GLU A 118 12.70 6.02 10.66
C GLU A 118 12.42 4.64 10.05
N TYR A 119 12.68 3.56 10.80
CA TYR A 119 12.34 2.21 10.36
C TYR A 119 10.84 2.04 10.08
N ILE A 120 9.96 2.40 11.01
CA ILE A 120 8.51 2.20 10.84
C ILE A 120 8.00 3.01 9.64
N THR A 121 8.46 4.24 9.50
CA THR A 121 8.08 5.13 8.39
C THR A 121 8.55 4.54 7.05
N ALA A 122 9.81 4.09 6.99
CA ALA A 122 10.37 3.47 5.80
C ALA A 122 9.62 2.21 5.36
N PHE A 123 9.27 1.33 6.31
CA PHE A 123 8.52 0.10 6.01
C PHE A 123 7.11 0.40 5.47
N LEU A 124 6.42 1.40 6.01
CA LEU A 124 5.08 1.80 5.53
C LEU A 124 5.13 2.48 4.15
N ILE A 125 6.16 3.30 3.88
CA ILE A 125 6.39 3.87 2.54
C ILE A 125 6.69 2.75 1.54
N ARG A 126 7.49 1.75 1.95
CA ARG A 126 7.82 0.60 1.10
C ARG A 126 6.60 -0.26 0.79
N GLU A 127 5.70 -0.43 1.76
CA GLU A 127 4.40 -1.09 1.57
C GLU A 127 3.58 -0.38 0.49
N PHE A 128 3.44 0.95 0.59
CA PHE A 128 2.75 1.75 -0.42
C PHE A 128 3.34 1.57 -1.83
N LEU A 129 4.67 1.64 -1.97
CA LEU A 129 5.34 1.51 -3.27
C LEU A 129 5.10 0.13 -3.89
N MET A 130 5.20 -0.95 -3.11
CA MET A 130 4.98 -2.31 -3.61
C MET A 130 3.52 -2.56 -4.01
N ILE A 131 2.57 -2.00 -3.26
CA ILE A 131 1.15 -2.01 -3.64
C ILE A 131 0.96 -1.27 -4.96
N ALA A 132 1.54 -0.08 -5.11
CA ALA A 132 1.45 0.71 -6.34
C ALA A 132 2.02 -0.07 -7.53
N VAL A 133 3.22 -0.67 -7.41
CA VAL A 133 3.81 -1.51 -8.48
C VAL A 133 2.86 -2.62 -8.93
N SER A 134 2.18 -3.28 -7.99
CA SER A 134 1.30 -4.40 -8.29
C SER A 134 0.05 -3.98 -9.06
N CYS A 135 -0.40 -2.73 -8.90
CA CYS A 135 -1.62 -2.20 -9.51
C CYS A 135 -1.36 -1.36 -10.77
N MET A 136 -0.11 -1.07 -11.14
CA MET A 136 0.21 -0.19 -12.26
C MET A 136 0.23 -0.96 -13.58
N LEU A 137 -0.55 -0.48 -14.56
CA LEU A 137 -0.59 -1.05 -15.91
C LEU A 137 0.25 -0.26 -16.91
N ASP A 138 0.63 0.99 -16.61
CA ASP A 138 1.47 1.77 -17.52
C ASP A 138 2.93 1.30 -17.50
N PRO A 139 3.54 1.00 -18.67
CA PRO A 139 4.91 0.50 -18.76
C PRO A 139 5.96 1.45 -18.14
N LEU A 140 5.75 2.77 -18.26
CA LEU A 140 6.70 3.76 -17.76
C LEU A 140 6.72 3.79 -16.23
N LEU A 141 5.56 3.84 -15.59
CA LEU A 141 5.44 3.82 -14.13
C LEU A 141 5.80 2.46 -13.54
N PHE A 142 5.44 1.39 -14.24
CA PHE A 142 5.86 0.03 -13.90
C PHE A 142 7.39 -0.12 -13.90
N TYR A 143 8.12 0.65 -14.71
CA TYR A 143 9.58 0.66 -14.68
C TYR A 143 10.15 1.51 -13.54
N VAL A 144 9.58 2.70 -13.28
CA VAL A 144 10.11 3.65 -12.29
C VAL A 144 9.84 3.24 -10.84
N LEU A 145 8.66 2.66 -10.56
CA LEU A 145 8.25 2.36 -9.19
C LEU A 145 9.08 1.24 -8.53
N PRO A 146 9.41 0.11 -9.19
CA PRO A 146 10.29 -0.91 -8.60
C PRO A 146 11.68 -0.39 -8.27
N GLU A 147 12.24 0.51 -9.08
CA GLU A 147 13.52 1.18 -8.80
C GLU A 147 13.44 2.14 -7.60
N SER A 148 12.23 2.58 -7.24
CA SER A 148 11.99 3.45 -6.08
C SER A 148 11.86 2.67 -4.76
N VAL A 149 11.48 1.38 -4.82
CA VAL A 149 11.27 0.53 -3.64
C VAL A 149 12.53 0.28 -2.78
N PRO A 150 13.76 0.24 -3.32
CA PRO A 150 14.99 0.13 -2.53
C PRO A 150 15.34 1.39 -1.74
N ILE A 151 14.83 2.58 -2.12
CA ILE A 151 15.23 3.86 -1.50
C ILE A 151 14.91 3.94 0.00
N PRO A 152 13.75 3.44 0.49
CA PRO A 152 13.46 3.41 1.92
C PRO A 152 14.26 2.35 2.70
N MET A 153 15.06 1.50 2.04
CA MET A 153 15.81 0.42 2.69
C MET A 153 17.14 0.89 3.26
#